data_AF-A0AAV6AQN9-F1
#
_entry.id   AF-A0AAV6AQN9-F1
#
_cell.length_a   1.000
_cell.length_b   1.000
_cell.length_c   1.000
_cell.angle_alpha   90.00
_cell.angle_beta   90.00
_cell.angle_gamma   90.00
#
_symmetry.space_group_name_H-M   'P 1'
#
loop_
_entity.id
_entity.type
_entity.pdbx_description
1 polymer ?
#
loop_
_entity_poly.entity_id
_entity_poly.type
_entity_poly.pdbx_seq_one_letter_code
_entity_poly.pdbx_strand_id
1 'polypeptide(L)'
;GFAASVESIGVTGICGSAIIEALAEMYLTGIINQDGVIDGAMAARSLRIQPTGRTFSYLLHEGEPTLRITQNDVRAIQLAKAALYAGARLLMDRMGVEAVDRITLAGAFGSHIDVKYAMILGMIPDCDLKKVTSAGNAASTGARIALLNRKARTEIERVVKQVEKVETAVEPRFQQHFVEAMAIPHKTAPYPNLRKAVPLPAPKSVTPAEPAEGGRRRRRSRGEVSAPGSEAAE
;
A
#
# COMPACT_ATOMS: atom_id res chain seq x y z
N GLY A 1 7.96 -14.63 26.46
CA GLY A 1 7.17 -13.60 25.75
C GLY A 1 8.08 -12.76 24.88
N PHE A 2 7.55 -11.85 24.05
CA PHE A 2 8.34 -11.08 23.08
C PHE A 2 9.58 -10.40 23.68
N ALA A 3 9.46 -9.74 24.84
CA ALA A 3 10.58 -9.08 25.52
C ALA A 3 11.75 -10.03 25.83
N ALA A 4 11.48 -11.25 26.29
CA ALA A 4 12.51 -12.27 26.53
C ALA A 4 13.14 -12.79 25.23
N SER A 5 12.37 -12.83 24.13
CA SER A 5 12.87 -13.29 22.83
C SER A 5 13.80 -12.29 22.14
N VAL A 6 13.73 -11.00 22.51
CA VAL A 6 14.58 -9.94 21.95
C VAL A 6 15.68 -9.49 22.91
N GLU A 7 15.77 -10.07 24.11
CA GLU A 7 16.73 -9.66 25.15
C GLU A 7 18.19 -9.78 24.70
N SER A 8 18.52 -10.84 23.95
CA SER A 8 19.90 -11.10 23.49
C SER A 8 20.27 -10.45 22.16
N ILE A 9 19.28 -10.14 21.31
CA ILE A 9 19.49 -9.67 19.93
C ILE A 9 19.04 -8.23 19.70
N GLY A 10 18.22 -7.68 20.59
CA GLY A 10 17.58 -6.38 20.45
C GLY A 10 16.53 -6.34 19.33
N VAL A 11 16.01 -5.13 19.09
CA VAL A 11 15.09 -4.84 17.99
C VAL A 11 15.77 -3.87 17.04
N THR A 12 16.12 -4.33 15.84
CA THR A 12 16.94 -3.56 14.90
C THR A 12 16.17 -2.98 13.72
N GLY A 13 14.91 -3.40 13.50
CA GLY A 13 14.10 -2.94 12.37
C GLY A 13 12.72 -3.59 12.32
N ILE A 14 12.02 -3.29 11.23
CA ILE A 14 10.66 -3.79 10.93
C ILE A 14 10.74 -4.64 9.66
N CYS A 15 10.30 -5.90 9.74
CA CYS A 15 10.24 -6.76 8.57
C CYS A 15 9.02 -6.45 7.69
N GLY A 16 9.00 -6.99 6.46
CA GLY A 16 7.92 -6.76 5.49
C GLY A 16 6.53 -7.16 5.99
N SER A 17 6.38 -8.29 6.70
CA SER A 17 5.09 -8.67 7.27
C SER A 17 4.68 -7.74 8.41
N ALA A 18 5.62 -7.36 9.29
CA ALA A 18 5.33 -6.49 10.42
C ALA A 18 4.84 -5.10 9.99
N ILE A 19 5.39 -4.51 8.92
CA ILE A 19 4.89 -3.21 8.42
C ILE A 19 3.48 -3.32 7.83
N ILE A 20 3.16 -4.44 7.15
CA ILE A 20 1.83 -4.69 6.60
C ILE A 20 0.80 -4.82 7.73
N GLU A 21 1.10 -5.62 8.75
CA GLU A 21 0.23 -5.78 9.92
C GLU A 21 0.08 -4.48 10.70
N ALA A 22 1.17 -3.76 10.96
CA ALA A 22 1.14 -2.49 11.68
C ALA A 22 0.29 -1.45 10.95
N LEU A 23 0.43 -1.30 9.63
CA LEU A 23 -0.37 -0.35 8.86
C LEU A 23 -1.84 -0.75 8.79
N ALA A 24 -2.13 -2.05 8.67
CA ALA A 24 -3.50 -2.53 8.69
C ALA A 24 -4.17 -2.24 10.04
N GLU A 25 -3.48 -2.49 11.15
CA GLU A 25 -3.99 -2.18 12.49
C GLU A 25 -4.10 -0.67 12.74
N MET A 26 -3.14 0.13 12.26
CA MET A 26 -3.24 1.59 12.28
C MET A 26 -4.47 2.08 11.51
N TYR A 27 -4.84 1.41 10.41
CA TYR A 27 -6.06 1.74 9.66
C TYR A 27 -7.31 1.34 10.44
N LEU A 28 -7.38 0.11 10.94
CA LEU A 28 -8.53 -0.40 11.70
C LEU A 28 -8.81 0.42 12.98
N THR A 29 -7.75 0.93 13.62
CA THR A 29 -7.86 1.79 14.81
C THR A 29 -8.10 3.27 14.47
N GLY A 30 -8.09 3.63 13.18
CA GLY A 30 -8.32 4.98 12.69
C GLY A 30 -7.16 5.95 12.94
N ILE A 31 -5.96 5.44 13.24
CA ILE A 31 -4.71 6.20 13.28
C ILE A 31 -4.33 6.67 11.88
N ILE A 32 -4.55 5.83 10.86
CA ILE A 32 -4.52 6.27 9.46
C ILE A 32 -5.93 6.25 8.88
N ASN A 33 -6.24 7.26 8.05
CA ASN A 33 -7.50 7.30 7.32
C ASN A 33 -7.43 6.44 6.04
N GLN A 34 -8.53 6.41 5.29
CA GLN A 34 -8.60 5.71 4.00
C GLN A 34 -7.56 6.20 2.99
N ASP A 35 -7.16 7.47 3.02
CA ASP A 35 -6.11 8.00 2.15
C ASP A 35 -4.69 7.71 2.66
N GLY A 36 -4.54 7.00 3.77
CA GLY A 36 -3.24 6.67 4.39
C GLY A 36 -2.57 7.86 5.10
N VAL A 37 -3.32 8.90 5.45
CA VAL A 37 -2.82 10.03 6.26
C VAL A 37 -2.84 9.65 7.73
N ILE A 38 -1.72 9.81 8.43
CA ILE A 38 -1.65 9.67 9.90
C ILE A 38 -2.37 10.86 10.54
N ASP A 39 -3.45 10.56 11.28
CA ASP A 39 -4.32 11.54 11.91
C ASP A 39 -3.66 12.10 13.19
N GLY A 40 -3.20 13.34 13.13
CA GLY A 40 -2.58 14.03 14.26
C GLY A 40 -3.52 14.24 15.45
N ALA A 41 -4.83 14.30 15.24
CA ALA A 41 -5.80 14.44 16.33
C ALA A 41 -5.76 13.23 17.28
N MET A 42 -5.29 12.07 16.79
CA MET A 42 -5.11 10.87 17.60
C MET A 42 -3.96 10.97 18.60
N ALA A 43 -3.09 11.99 18.53
CA ALA A 43 -2.08 12.27 19.55
C ALA A 43 -2.69 12.55 20.93
N ALA A 44 -3.92 13.09 20.98
CA ALA A 44 -4.67 13.26 22.23
C ALA A 44 -5.07 11.92 22.88
N ARG A 45 -5.03 10.82 22.12
CA ARG A 45 -5.41 9.46 22.57
C ARG A 45 -4.21 8.52 22.72
N SER A 46 -3.08 8.83 22.09
CA SER A 46 -1.89 7.98 22.12
C SER A 46 -0.61 8.79 22.00
N LEU A 47 0.26 8.67 23.00
CA LEU A 47 1.60 9.29 23.04
C LEU A 47 2.53 8.76 21.94
N ARG A 48 2.16 7.63 21.30
CA ARG A 48 2.91 7.06 20.18
C ARG A 48 2.75 7.88 18.90
N ILE A 49 1.74 8.74 18.80
CA ILE A 49 1.53 9.58 17.62
C ILE A 49 2.22 10.91 17.85
N GLN A 50 3.24 11.19 17.05
CA GLN A 50 4.17 12.29 17.29
C GLN A 50 4.33 13.15 16.04
N PRO A 51 4.41 14.49 16.18
CA PRO A 51 4.63 15.37 15.04
C PRO A 51 5.99 15.09 14.39
N THR A 52 6.06 15.17 13.07
CA THR A 52 7.28 14.98 12.27
C THR A 52 7.23 15.92 11.08
N GLY A 53 7.83 17.11 11.23
CA GLY A 53 7.72 18.19 10.24
C GLY A 53 6.27 18.66 10.10
N ARG A 54 5.70 18.52 8.90
CA ARG A 54 4.31 18.90 8.58
C ARG A 54 3.31 17.73 8.72
N THR A 55 3.78 16.56 9.13
CA THR A 55 2.98 15.34 9.24
C THR A 55 3.16 14.73 10.63
N PHE A 56 2.67 13.49 10.82
CA PHE A 56 2.82 12.73 12.05
C PHE A 56 3.50 11.39 11.76
N SER A 57 4.07 10.78 12.79
CA SER A 57 4.60 9.42 12.78
C SER A 57 4.01 8.61 13.94
N TYR A 58 4.04 7.28 13.80
CA TYR A 58 3.69 6.34 14.85
C TYR A 58 4.95 5.69 15.41
N LEU A 59 5.20 5.90 16.70
CA LEU A 59 6.30 5.31 17.45
C LEU A 59 5.98 3.85 17.77
N LEU A 60 6.69 2.94 17.12
CA LEU A 60 6.50 1.49 17.26
C LEU A 60 7.39 0.92 18.37
N HIS A 61 8.66 1.34 18.43
CA HIS A 61 9.61 0.87 19.43
C HIS A 61 10.45 2.04 19.98
N GLU A 62 10.41 2.20 21.31
CA GLU A 62 11.27 3.09 22.08
C GLU A 62 12.50 2.29 22.52
N GLY A 63 13.57 2.38 21.73
CA GLY A 63 14.84 1.72 21.99
C GLY A 63 15.93 2.26 21.07
N GLU A 64 17.06 1.55 21.00
CA GLU A 64 18.17 1.88 20.11
C GLU A 64 18.38 0.74 19.10
N PRO A 65 17.97 0.91 17.83
CA PRO A 65 17.39 2.12 17.23
C PRO A 65 15.91 2.35 17.60
N THR A 66 15.50 3.62 17.60
CA THR A 66 14.09 3.99 17.74
C THR A 66 13.37 3.71 16.44
N LEU A 67 12.29 2.90 16.48
CA LEU A 67 11.54 2.54 15.28
C LEU A 67 10.22 3.29 15.20
N ARG A 68 10.01 3.96 14.07
CA ARG A 68 8.83 4.76 13.77
C ARG A 68 8.30 4.40 12.40
N ILE A 69 6.99 4.46 12.26
CA ILE A 69 6.31 4.43 10.97
C ILE A 69 5.97 5.87 10.61
N THR A 70 6.63 6.40 9.59
CA THR A 70 6.44 7.78 9.11
C THR A 70 5.35 7.84 8.04
N GLN A 71 4.87 9.05 7.75
CA GLN A 71 3.96 9.27 6.64
C GLN A 71 4.54 8.79 5.30
N ASN A 72 5.85 8.91 5.08
CA ASN A 72 6.50 8.45 3.85
C ASN A 72 6.50 6.92 3.74
N ASP A 73 6.66 6.20 4.86
CA ASP A 73 6.56 4.74 4.88
C ASP A 73 5.16 4.27 4.51
N VAL A 74 4.11 4.95 5.03
CA VAL A 74 2.72 4.68 4.63
C VAL A 74 2.56 4.88 3.12
N ARG A 75 3.10 5.98 2.56
CA ARG A 75 3.04 6.26 1.11
C ARG A 75 3.77 5.21 0.29
N ALA A 76 4.92 4.75 0.73
CA ALA A 76 5.67 3.69 0.04
C ALA A 76 4.89 2.37 -0.02
N ILE A 77 4.25 1.99 1.09
CA ILE A 77 3.38 0.79 1.11
C ILE A 77 2.14 0.99 0.25
N GLN A 78 1.53 2.17 0.24
CA GLN A 78 0.39 2.46 -0.65
C GLN A 78 0.75 2.30 -2.12
N LEU A 79 1.91 2.81 -2.55
CA LEU A 79 2.38 2.64 -3.93
C LEU A 79 2.58 1.16 -4.27
N ALA A 80 3.23 0.40 -3.38
CA ALA A 80 3.47 -1.02 -3.60
C ALA A 80 2.17 -1.83 -3.67
N LYS A 81 1.26 -1.62 -2.72
CA LYS A 81 -0.01 -2.37 -2.69
C LYS A 81 -0.94 -1.97 -3.84
N ALA A 82 -0.94 -0.70 -4.26
CA ALA A 82 -1.73 -0.23 -5.39
C ALA A 82 -1.26 -0.89 -6.69
N ALA A 83 0.05 -1.07 -6.89
CA ALA A 83 0.58 -1.79 -8.04
C ALA A 83 0.13 -3.26 -8.08
N LEU A 84 0.16 -3.96 -6.94
CA LEU A 84 -0.29 -5.35 -6.85
C LEU A 84 -1.77 -5.49 -7.19
N TYR A 85 -2.63 -4.67 -6.59
CA TYR A 85 -4.06 -4.68 -6.85
C TYR A 85 -4.38 -4.30 -8.30
N ALA A 86 -3.76 -3.24 -8.81
CA ALA A 86 -4.00 -2.78 -10.18
C ALA A 86 -3.61 -3.83 -11.23
N GLY A 87 -2.50 -4.54 -11.01
CA GLY A 87 -2.11 -5.66 -11.84
C GLY A 87 -3.14 -6.79 -11.81
N ALA A 88 -3.62 -7.19 -10.63
CA ALA A 88 -4.64 -8.21 -10.50
C ALA A 88 -5.96 -7.80 -11.17
N ARG A 89 -6.43 -6.56 -10.93
CA ARG A 89 -7.68 -6.05 -11.51
C ARG A 89 -7.60 -5.92 -13.04
N LEU A 90 -6.45 -5.53 -13.58
CA LEU A 90 -6.23 -5.49 -15.03
C LEU A 90 -6.37 -6.89 -15.66
N LEU A 91 -5.80 -7.91 -15.02
CA LEU A 91 -5.95 -9.29 -15.49
C LEU A 91 -7.42 -9.76 -15.38
N MET A 92 -8.10 -9.41 -14.30
CA MET A 92 -9.54 -9.69 -14.14
C MET A 92 -10.39 -9.03 -15.23
N ASP A 93 -10.11 -7.76 -15.57
CA ASP A 93 -10.76 -7.05 -16.68
C ASP A 93 -10.56 -7.79 -18.01
N ARG A 94 -9.31 -8.20 -18.32
CA ARG A 94 -8.97 -8.92 -19.56
C ARG A 94 -9.65 -10.29 -19.64
N MET A 95 -9.82 -10.96 -18.50
CA MET A 95 -10.53 -12.24 -18.40
C MET A 95 -12.05 -12.09 -18.33
N GLY A 96 -12.58 -10.87 -18.21
CA GLY A 96 -14.01 -10.60 -18.08
C GLY A 96 -14.62 -11.14 -16.78
N VAL A 97 -13.82 -11.19 -15.70
CA VAL A 97 -14.27 -11.71 -14.39
C VAL A 97 -14.31 -10.60 -13.34
N GLU A 98 -15.33 -10.66 -12.48
CA GLU A 98 -15.49 -9.68 -11.39
C GLU A 98 -14.99 -10.18 -10.04
N ALA A 99 -14.81 -11.49 -9.88
CA ALA A 99 -14.36 -12.12 -8.65
C ALA A 99 -13.37 -13.24 -8.95
N VAL A 100 -12.51 -13.54 -7.97
CA VAL A 100 -11.57 -14.65 -8.01
C VAL A 100 -11.96 -15.71 -6.99
N ASP A 101 -11.95 -16.97 -7.41
CA ASP A 101 -12.34 -18.08 -6.53
C ASP A 101 -11.29 -18.42 -5.48
N ARG A 102 -10.01 -18.24 -5.82
CA ARG A 102 -8.87 -18.59 -4.95
C ARG A 102 -7.70 -17.67 -5.25
N ILE A 103 -7.00 -17.25 -4.21
CA ILE A 103 -5.77 -16.47 -4.33
C ILE A 103 -4.63 -17.26 -3.71
N THR A 104 -3.51 -17.35 -4.41
CA THR A 104 -2.30 -17.99 -3.90
C THR A 104 -1.14 -17.02 -3.93
N LEU A 105 -0.64 -16.66 -2.75
CA LEU A 105 0.49 -15.75 -2.58
C LEU A 105 1.80 -16.52 -2.59
N ALA A 106 2.73 -16.13 -3.46
CA ALA A 106 4.07 -16.69 -3.54
C ALA A 106 5.15 -15.62 -3.31
N GLY A 107 6.37 -16.07 -3.04
CA GLY A 107 7.53 -15.21 -2.79
C GLY A 107 7.69 -14.86 -1.31
N ALA A 108 8.73 -14.08 -1.00
CA ALA A 108 9.10 -13.71 0.37
C ALA A 108 7.95 -13.03 1.14
N PHE A 109 7.15 -12.21 0.43
CA PHE A 109 5.94 -11.61 0.98
C PHE A 109 4.86 -12.67 1.24
N GLY A 110 4.64 -13.59 0.30
CA GLY A 110 3.62 -14.65 0.46
C GLY A 110 3.90 -15.59 1.64
N SER A 111 5.15 -15.90 1.96
CA SER A 111 5.51 -16.90 2.99
C SER A 111 5.15 -16.52 4.44
N HIS A 112 5.08 -15.22 4.75
CA HIS A 112 5.02 -14.74 6.15
C HIS A 112 3.96 -13.67 6.40
N ILE A 113 3.26 -13.19 5.37
CA ILE A 113 2.19 -12.21 5.55
C ILE A 113 0.89 -12.95 5.85
N ASP A 114 0.21 -12.49 6.89
CA ASP A 114 -1.18 -12.90 7.15
C ASP A 114 -2.09 -12.27 6.08
N VAL A 115 -2.78 -13.17 5.37
CA VAL A 115 -3.65 -12.88 4.23
C VAL A 115 -4.79 -11.91 4.56
N LYS A 116 -5.26 -11.91 5.82
CA LYS A 116 -6.27 -10.99 6.33
C LYS A 116 -5.74 -9.56 6.28
N TYR A 117 -4.52 -9.32 6.77
CA TYR A 117 -3.92 -7.98 6.77
C TYR A 117 -3.54 -7.51 5.36
N ALA A 118 -3.08 -8.41 4.49
CA ALA A 118 -2.88 -8.10 3.08
C ALA A 118 -4.18 -7.63 2.40
N MET A 119 -5.31 -8.28 2.71
CA MET A 119 -6.62 -7.89 2.18
C MET A 119 -7.16 -6.60 2.83
N ILE A 120 -6.94 -6.37 4.12
CA ILE A 120 -7.27 -5.11 4.81
C ILE A 120 -6.57 -3.92 4.16
N LEU A 121 -5.30 -4.06 3.80
CA LEU A 121 -4.58 -3.02 3.07
C LEU A 121 -5.02 -2.88 1.61
N GLY A 122 -5.72 -3.88 1.06
CA GLY A 122 -6.10 -3.95 -0.34
C GLY A 122 -4.92 -4.26 -1.26
N MET A 123 -4.00 -5.11 -0.82
CA MET A 123 -2.92 -5.64 -1.68
C MET A 123 -3.45 -6.65 -2.71
N ILE A 124 -4.58 -7.28 -2.41
CA ILE A 124 -5.22 -8.32 -3.23
C ILE A 124 -6.71 -8.03 -3.40
N PRO A 125 -7.34 -8.49 -4.50
CA PRO A 125 -8.78 -8.44 -4.65
C PRO A 125 -9.52 -9.16 -3.52
N ASP A 126 -10.77 -8.78 -3.30
CA ASP A 126 -11.62 -9.43 -2.31
C ASP A 126 -11.86 -10.90 -2.69
N CYS A 127 -11.70 -11.77 -1.71
CA CYS A 127 -11.89 -13.21 -1.83
C CYS A 127 -12.30 -13.76 -0.47
N ASP A 128 -12.90 -14.96 -0.43
CA ASP A 128 -13.07 -15.66 0.84
C ASP A 128 -11.68 -15.92 1.44
N LEU A 129 -11.42 -15.40 2.65
CA LEU A 129 -10.14 -15.54 3.35
C LEU A 129 -9.72 -17.01 3.50
N LYS A 130 -10.67 -17.95 3.59
CA LYS A 130 -10.38 -19.40 3.64
C LYS A 130 -9.79 -19.94 2.34
N LYS A 131 -9.95 -19.22 1.23
CA LYS A 131 -9.44 -19.52 -0.10
C LYS A 131 -8.25 -18.65 -0.48
N VAL A 132 -7.66 -17.92 0.47
CA VAL A 132 -6.40 -17.21 0.27
C VAL A 132 -5.30 -17.97 0.99
N THR A 133 -4.34 -18.51 0.23
CA THR A 133 -3.29 -19.38 0.76
C THR A 133 -1.89 -18.89 0.40
N SER A 134 -0.90 -19.19 1.23
CA SER A 134 0.51 -19.02 0.88
C SER A 134 1.07 -20.27 0.21
N ALA A 135 1.78 -20.09 -0.91
CA ALA A 135 2.61 -21.12 -1.54
C ALA A 135 4.10 -20.99 -1.17
N GLY A 136 4.45 -20.05 -0.29
CA GLY A 136 5.83 -19.77 0.09
C GLY A 136 6.72 -19.41 -1.11
N ASN A 137 7.97 -19.90 -1.12
CA ASN A 137 8.87 -19.73 -2.25
C ASN A 137 8.56 -20.74 -3.37
N ALA A 138 7.56 -20.40 -4.18
CA ALA A 138 7.12 -21.20 -5.32
C ALA A 138 8.22 -21.38 -6.38
N ALA A 139 9.10 -20.38 -6.57
CA ALA A 139 10.20 -20.45 -7.54
C ALA A 139 11.22 -21.53 -7.15
N SER A 140 11.71 -21.53 -5.90
CA SER A 140 12.62 -22.57 -5.40
C SER A 140 11.98 -23.95 -5.38
N THR A 141 10.69 -24.03 -5.04
CA THR A 141 9.94 -25.28 -5.08
C THR A 141 9.82 -25.82 -6.50
N GLY A 142 9.49 -24.95 -7.48
CA GLY A 142 9.44 -25.30 -8.90
C GLY A 142 10.78 -25.75 -9.45
N ALA A 143 11.87 -25.08 -9.07
CA ALA A 143 13.23 -25.47 -9.46
C ALA A 143 13.59 -26.88 -8.95
N ARG A 144 13.27 -27.19 -7.69
CA ARG A 144 13.47 -28.53 -7.12
C ARG A 144 12.64 -29.60 -7.84
N ILE A 145 11.39 -29.29 -8.17
CA ILE A 145 10.52 -30.19 -8.94
C ILE A 145 11.12 -30.46 -10.33
N ALA A 146 11.54 -29.41 -11.04
CA ALA A 146 12.15 -29.54 -12.36
C ALA A 146 13.49 -30.30 -12.31
N LEU A 147 14.26 -30.16 -11.23
CA LEU A 147 15.53 -30.88 -11.04
C LEU A 147 15.31 -32.39 -10.86
N LEU A 148 14.35 -32.77 -10.01
CA LEU A 148 14.14 -34.15 -9.58
C LEU A 148 13.16 -34.94 -10.45
N ASN A 149 12.34 -34.27 -11.26
CA ASN A 149 11.32 -34.91 -12.09
C ASN A 149 11.37 -34.43 -13.55
N ARG A 150 11.86 -35.30 -14.45
CA ARG A 150 11.96 -35.02 -15.88
C ARG A 150 10.61 -34.77 -16.55
N LYS A 151 9.55 -35.49 -16.16
CA LYS A 151 8.20 -35.29 -16.73
C LYS A 151 7.66 -33.91 -16.35
N ALA A 152 7.80 -33.53 -15.07
CA ALA A 152 7.39 -32.21 -14.60
C ALA A 152 8.18 -31.08 -15.29
N ARG A 153 9.47 -31.29 -15.57
CA ARG A 153 10.27 -30.33 -16.34
C ARG A 153 9.68 -30.09 -17.74
N THR A 154 9.37 -31.14 -18.48
CA THR A 154 8.73 -31.02 -19.80
C THR A 154 7.36 -30.36 -19.72
N GLU A 155 6.59 -30.64 -18.66
CA GLU A 155 5.31 -29.97 -18.43
C GLU A 155 5.49 -28.46 -18.21
N ILE A 156 6.44 -28.05 -17.36
CA ILE A 156 6.76 -26.64 -17.10
C ILE A 156 7.15 -25.94 -18.40
N GLU A 157 8.02 -26.54 -19.22
CA GLU A 157 8.42 -26.01 -20.53
C GLU A 157 7.22 -25.79 -21.46
N ARG A 158 6.24 -26.70 -21.44
CA ARG A 158 5.01 -26.57 -22.22
C ARG A 158 4.11 -25.45 -21.68
N VAL A 159 3.93 -25.37 -20.36
CA VAL A 159 3.07 -24.37 -19.71
C VAL A 159 3.61 -22.95 -19.93
N VAL A 160 4.93 -22.74 -19.83
CA VAL A 160 5.55 -21.43 -20.04
C VAL A 160 5.23 -20.87 -21.44
N LYS A 161 5.14 -21.72 -22.46
CA LYS A 161 4.78 -21.31 -23.84
C LYS A 161 3.33 -20.85 -23.99
N GLN A 162 2.48 -21.12 -23.00
CA GLN A 162 1.07 -20.72 -22.99
C GLN A 162 0.83 -19.46 -22.16
N VAL A 163 1.87 -18.93 -21.48
CA VAL A 163 1.75 -17.71 -20.67
C VAL A 163 1.73 -16.51 -21.59
N GLU A 164 0.64 -15.74 -21.53
CA GLU A 164 0.52 -14.46 -22.19
C GLU A 164 1.01 -13.34 -21.27
N LYS A 165 1.99 -12.56 -21.75
CA LYS A 165 2.51 -11.39 -21.02
C LYS A 165 1.61 -10.19 -21.25
N VAL A 166 1.06 -9.63 -20.17
CA VAL A 166 0.35 -8.34 -20.19
C VAL A 166 1.31 -7.25 -19.69
N GLU A 167 1.57 -6.25 -20.53
CA GLU A 167 2.48 -5.14 -20.22
C GLU A 167 1.69 -3.98 -19.59
N THR A 168 1.82 -3.81 -18.27
CA THR A 168 1.02 -2.82 -17.53
C THR A 168 1.27 -1.38 -17.97
N ALA A 169 2.47 -1.07 -18.47
CA ALA A 169 2.87 0.29 -18.85
C ALA A 169 2.09 0.85 -20.05
N VAL A 170 1.55 0.00 -20.92
CA VAL A 170 0.80 0.40 -22.13
C VAL A 170 -0.71 0.25 -21.96
N GLU A 171 -1.16 -0.26 -20.82
CA GLU A 171 -2.56 -0.60 -20.57
C GLU A 171 -3.31 0.63 -20.03
N PRO A 172 -4.28 1.20 -20.79
CA PRO A 172 -4.87 2.51 -20.47
C PRO A 172 -5.55 2.57 -19.09
N ARG A 173 -6.10 1.44 -18.64
CA ARG A 173 -6.82 1.35 -17.35
C ARG A 173 -5.91 1.13 -16.15
N PHE A 174 -4.63 0.79 -16.35
CA PHE A 174 -3.74 0.49 -15.23
C PHE A 174 -3.59 1.67 -14.28
N GLN A 175 -3.39 2.87 -14.82
CA GLN A 175 -3.24 4.09 -14.01
C GLN A 175 -4.51 4.40 -13.21
N GLN A 176 -5.69 4.18 -13.80
CA GLN A 176 -6.97 4.33 -13.09
C GLN A 176 -7.05 3.35 -11.92
N HIS A 177 -6.84 2.05 -12.18
CA HIS A 177 -6.85 1.02 -11.14
C HIS A 177 -5.84 1.30 -10.04
N PHE A 178 -4.65 1.79 -10.40
CA PHE A 178 -3.62 2.18 -9.44
C PHE A 178 -4.06 3.32 -8.52
N VAL A 179 -4.59 4.40 -9.09
CA VAL A 179 -5.05 5.57 -8.30
C VAL A 179 -6.20 5.18 -7.36
N GLU A 180 -7.16 4.38 -7.83
CA GLU A 180 -8.26 3.90 -6.99
C GLU A 180 -7.78 2.96 -5.88
N ALA A 181 -6.73 2.18 -6.16
CA ALA A 181 -6.10 1.28 -5.21
C ALA A 181 -5.11 1.98 -4.26
N MET A 182 -4.89 3.29 -4.33
CA MET A 182 -4.10 4.01 -3.32
C MET A 182 -4.82 4.11 -1.96
N ALA A 183 -6.15 4.20 -1.99
CA ALA A 183 -6.99 4.23 -0.78
C ALA A 183 -7.02 2.87 -0.08
N ILE A 184 -7.21 2.79 1.24
CA ILE A 184 -7.19 1.56 2.04
C ILE A 184 -8.63 1.15 2.43
N PRO A 185 -9.11 -0.08 2.12
CA PRO A 185 -8.48 -1.06 1.23
C PRO A 185 -8.48 -0.61 -0.24
N HIS A 186 -9.50 0.15 -0.65
CA HIS A 186 -9.65 0.70 -2.00
C HIS A 186 -10.65 1.87 -1.98
N LYS A 187 -10.67 2.70 -3.02
CA LYS A 187 -11.56 3.86 -3.12
C LYS A 187 -13.02 3.46 -3.40
N THR A 188 -13.22 2.56 -4.37
CA THR A 188 -14.53 2.20 -4.92
C THR A 188 -14.93 0.73 -4.67
N ALA A 189 -13.99 -0.21 -4.68
CA ALA A 189 -14.26 -1.62 -4.49
C ALA A 189 -14.88 -1.93 -3.10
N PRO A 190 -15.96 -2.73 -3.03
CA PRO A 190 -16.76 -2.88 -1.81
C PRO A 190 -16.19 -3.85 -0.78
N TYR A 191 -15.35 -4.82 -1.17
CA TYR A 191 -14.78 -5.86 -0.29
C TYR A 191 -15.80 -6.60 0.60
N PRO A 192 -16.87 -7.21 0.03
CA PRO A 192 -17.92 -7.86 0.79
C PRO A 192 -17.45 -9.06 1.62
N ASN A 193 -16.46 -9.84 1.18
CA ASN A 193 -15.95 -10.98 1.95
C ASN A 193 -15.11 -10.51 3.13
N LEU A 194 -14.23 -9.54 2.92
CA LEU A 194 -13.48 -8.92 4.01
C LEU A 194 -14.40 -8.31 5.06
N ARG A 195 -15.45 -7.58 4.66
CA ARG A 195 -16.39 -6.93 5.60
C ARG A 195 -17.16 -7.91 6.47
N LYS A 196 -17.35 -9.15 6.02
CA LYS A 196 -17.93 -10.23 6.86
C LYS A 196 -16.97 -10.69 7.95
N ALA A 197 -15.66 -10.59 7.70
CA ALA A 197 -14.62 -11.07 8.61
C ALA A 197 -14.05 -9.96 9.52
N VAL A 198 -14.02 -8.72 9.05
CA VAL A 198 -13.37 -7.58 9.71
C VAL A 198 -14.27 -6.34 9.64
N PRO A 199 -14.56 -5.68 10.78
CA PRO A 199 -15.31 -4.43 10.79
C PRO A 199 -14.41 -3.29 10.30
N LEU A 200 -14.57 -2.86 9.05
CA LEU A 200 -13.78 -1.78 8.48
C LEU A 200 -14.26 -0.40 9.00
N PRO A 201 -13.34 0.54 9.28
CA PRO A 201 -13.69 1.91 9.66
C PRO A 201 -14.54 2.62 8.60
N ALA A 202 -15.38 3.55 9.05
CA ALA A 202 -16.05 4.48 8.14
C ALA A 202 -15.03 5.44 7.51
N PRO A 203 -15.24 5.88 6.25
CA PRO A 203 -14.40 6.91 5.63
C PRO A 203 -14.39 8.19 6.46
N LYS A 204 -13.21 8.65 6.88
CA LYS A 204 -13.03 9.94 7.58
C LYS A 204 -12.46 10.97 6.59
N SER A 205 -13.05 12.17 6.54
CA SER A 205 -12.41 13.36 5.96
C SER A 205 -11.38 13.92 6.95
N VAL A 206 -10.18 14.25 6.49
CA VAL A 206 -9.11 14.79 7.35
C VAL A 206 -9.15 16.31 7.36
N THR A 207 -9.05 16.90 8.55
CA THR A 207 -8.72 18.31 8.73
C THR A 207 -7.20 18.47 8.64
N PRO A 208 -6.65 19.23 7.67
CA PRO A 208 -5.22 19.49 7.62
C PRO A 208 -4.79 20.21 8.91
N ALA A 209 -3.61 19.86 9.44
CA ALA A 209 -2.99 20.62 10.52
C ALA A 209 -2.84 22.08 10.06
N GLU A 210 -3.40 23.02 10.83
CA GLU A 210 -3.28 24.44 10.53
C GLU A 210 -1.79 24.82 10.45
N PRO A 211 -1.39 25.59 9.42
CA PRO A 211 -0.03 26.10 9.36
C PRO A 211 0.19 27.03 10.56
N ALA A 212 1.25 26.79 11.33
CA ALA A 212 1.68 27.68 12.40
C ALA A 212 1.73 29.13 11.90
N GLU A 213 0.97 30.02 12.55
CA GLU A 213 0.97 31.45 12.29
C GLU A 213 2.40 32.00 12.44
N GLY A 214 3.01 32.43 11.33
CA GLY A 214 4.35 33.00 11.38
C GLY A 214 4.89 33.40 10.03
N GLY A 215 4.44 34.53 9.47
CA GLY A 215 5.11 35.18 8.35
C GLY A 215 4.23 36.07 7.47
N ARG A 216 3.97 37.30 7.91
CA ARG A 216 3.41 38.37 7.07
C ARG A 216 4.26 38.57 5.81
N ARG A 217 3.82 38.07 4.65
CA ARG A 217 4.31 38.55 3.35
C ARG A 217 3.53 39.81 2.95
N ARG A 218 4.18 40.96 3.10
CA ARG A 218 3.74 42.27 2.58
C ARG A 218 3.44 42.18 1.09
N ARG A 219 2.17 42.37 0.73
CA ARG A 219 1.70 42.65 -0.63
C ARG A 219 2.13 44.08 -0.99
N ARG A 220 3.06 44.26 -1.93
CA ARG A 220 3.28 45.53 -2.63
C ARG A 220 2.59 45.45 -3.98
N SER A 221 1.54 46.25 -4.13
CA SER A 221 0.91 46.61 -5.39
C SER A 221 1.70 47.71 -6.10
N ARG A 222 1.36 47.93 -7.38
CA ARG A 222 1.84 48.91 -8.38
C ARG A 222 2.80 48.29 -9.41
N GLY A 223 2.58 48.41 -10.71
CA GLY A 223 1.56 49.16 -11.43
C GLY A 223 1.59 48.80 -12.91
N GLU A 224 0.47 49.08 -13.59
CA GLU A 224 0.29 49.05 -15.03
C GLU A 224 1.40 49.85 -15.73
N VAL A 225 1.96 49.29 -16.81
CA VAL A 225 2.64 50.07 -17.84
C VAL A 225 2.07 49.66 -19.18
N SER A 226 1.34 50.62 -19.73
CA SER A 226 0.73 50.69 -21.05
C SER A 226 1.78 50.58 -22.15
N ALA A 227 1.44 49.85 -23.22
CA ALA A 227 2.22 49.83 -24.46
C ALA A 227 2.08 51.17 -25.21
N PRO A 228 3.15 51.72 -25.81
CA PRO A 228 3.01 52.79 -26.79
C PRO A 228 2.86 52.21 -28.20
N GLY A 229 2.15 52.99 -29.01
CA GLY A 229 1.68 52.64 -30.34
C GLY A 229 2.73 52.77 -31.44
N SER A 230 2.24 52.37 -32.62
CA SER A 230 2.82 52.53 -33.95
C SER A 230 3.25 53.96 -34.29
N GLU A 231 4.38 54.09 -34.99
CA GLU A 231 4.56 55.12 -36.03
C GLU A 231 5.57 54.63 -37.08
N ALA A 232 5.25 54.94 -38.33
CA ALA A 232 6.00 54.62 -39.55
C ALA A 232 6.94 55.77 -39.91
N ALA A 233 8.07 55.48 -40.58
CA ALA A 233 8.59 56.23 -41.73
C ALA A 233 10.03 55.77 -42.08
N GLU A 234 10.26 55.65 -43.39
CA GLU A 234 11.51 55.48 -44.16
C GLU A 234 12.28 54.15 -44.08
#